data_AF-A0A6S7KLM3-F1
#
_entry.id   AF-A0A6S7KLM3-F1
#
_cell.length_a   1.000
_cell.length_b   1.000
_cell.length_c   1.000
_cell.angle_alpha   90.00
_cell.angle_beta   90.00
_cell.angle_gamma   90.00
#
_symmetry.space_group_name_H-M   'P 1'
#
loop_
_entity.id
_entity.type
_entity.pdbx_description
1 polymer ?
#
loop_
_entity_poly.entity_id
_entity_poly.type
_entity_poly.pdbx_seq_one_letter_code
_entity_poly.pdbx_strand_id
1 'polypeptide(L)'
;RYLPGGPISIVVRWVDVEAAEAVETFLGFLPAKQGGTAKALTDTVLDYLRHITLDPKRIRGQGYDGASVMSGSKGGFNILISNYLKSEGVTSPAPFVHCASHNLNLVLNDAVECNADSINFFSDLEEIYNFFNKSINRTAELNSATSVDNSAELSVINEFMDSVVSDSDNSDDTSINSGSITPKRKRRNGKNKLTLKKLCATRWSSRINSVRAVKNRYGDLLHVLNKLKEKKGKDNAKEWDKAGNLHRKMNRFELVIMLIIWEKLLTAIQIASADLQSMKIREGPV
;
A
#
# COMPACT_ATOMS: atom_id res chain seq x y z
N ARG A 1 -18.91 -20.49 2.32
CA ARG A 1 -17.73 -21.31 1.98
C ARG A 1 -16.75 -20.40 1.25
N TYR A 2 -15.63 -20.04 1.88
CA TYR A 2 -14.55 -19.32 1.21
C TYR A 2 -13.89 -20.27 0.22
N LEU A 3 -13.90 -19.93 -1.08
CA LEU A 3 -13.12 -20.66 -2.08
C LEU A 3 -11.63 -20.28 -1.90
N PRO A 4 -10.69 -21.24 -2.01
CA PRO A 4 -9.27 -20.94 -2.00
C PRO A 4 -8.92 -20.23 -3.31
N GLY A 5 -8.56 -18.95 -3.21
CA GLY A 5 -8.31 -18.06 -4.35
C GLY A 5 -9.15 -16.78 -4.20
N GLY A 6 -8.49 -15.65 -3.95
CA GLY A 6 -9.17 -14.35 -3.90
C GLY A 6 -9.86 -14.02 -5.24
N PRO A 7 -10.82 -13.07 -5.25
CA PRO A 7 -11.46 -12.65 -6.48
C PRO A 7 -10.46 -11.99 -7.44
N ILE A 8 -10.71 -12.12 -8.74
CA ILE A 8 -9.96 -11.43 -9.80
C ILE A 8 -10.74 -10.20 -10.23
N SER A 9 -10.11 -9.03 -10.21
CA SER A 9 -10.67 -7.82 -10.83
C SER A 9 -10.46 -7.84 -12.33
N ILE A 10 -11.51 -7.54 -13.09
CA ILE A 10 -11.41 -7.33 -14.53
C ILE A 10 -11.59 -5.85 -14.83
N VAL A 11 -10.59 -5.31 -15.52
CA VAL A 11 -10.58 -3.97 -16.07
C VAL A 11 -10.27 -4.10 -17.55
N VAL A 12 -11.04 -3.41 -18.39
CA VAL A 12 -10.78 -3.35 -19.83
C VAL A 12 -10.39 -1.93 -20.21
N ARG A 13 -9.39 -1.80 -21.09
CA ARG A 13 -9.03 -0.54 -21.72
C ARG A 13 -9.37 -0.63 -23.21
N TRP A 14 -10.12 0.34 -23.70
CA TRP A 14 -10.58 0.41 -25.08
C TRP A 14 -10.42 1.84 -25.60
N VAL A 15 -10.56 2.04 -26.91
CA VAL A 15 -10.46 3.36 -27.54
C VAL A 15 -11.85 3.80 -27.96
N ASP A 16 -12.29 4.93 -27.43
CA ASP A 16 -13.43 5.65 -27.98
C ASP A 16 -12.95 6.38 -29.24
N VAL A 17 -13.44 5.93 -30.38
CA VAL A 17 -13.03 6.45 -31.69
C VAL A 17 -13.60 7.84 -31.93
N GLU A 18 -14.76 8.17 -31.35
CA GLU A 18 -15.40 9.47 -31.50
C GLU A 18 -14.68 10.53 -30.66
N ALA A 19 -14.36 10.18 -29.41
CA ALA A 19 -13.60 11.05 -28.52
C ALA A 19 -12.09 11.05 -28.83
N ALA A 20 -11.60 10.08 -29.60
CA ALA A 20 -10.17 9.80 -29.80
C ALA A 20 -9.41 9.61 -28.47
N GLU A 21 -10.07 9.03 -27.48
CA GLU A 21 -9.54 8.84 -26.13
C GLU A 21 -9.48 7.36 -25.76
N ALA A 22 -8.45 6.99 -24.99
CA ALA A 22 -8.47 5.71 -24.29
C ALA A 22 -9.45 5.81 -23.12
N VAL A 23 -10.28 4.79 -22.95
CA VAL A 23 -11.26 4.65 -21.86
C VAL A 23 -10.95 3.38 -21.07
N GLU A 24 -10.94 3.48 -19.74
CA GLU A 24 -10.75 2.35 -18.84
C GLU A 24 -12.07 2.08 -18.12
N THR A 25 -12.50 0.83 -18.13
CA THR A 25 -13.79 0.41 -17.54
C THR A 25 -13.57 -0.76 -16.61
N PHE A 26 -13.90 -0.57 -15.33
CA PHE A 26 -13.96 -1.65 -14.36
C PHE A 26 -15.22 -2.48 -14.62
N LEU A 27 -15.06 -3.75 -14.96
CA LEU A 27 -16.17 -4.65 -15.25
C LEU A 27 -16.68 -5.37 -13.99
N GLY A 28 -15.80 -5.64 -13.04
CA GLY A 28 -16.18 -6.25 -11.77
C GLY A 28 -15.15 -7.22 -11.22
N PHE A 29 -15.58 -7.98 -10.22
CA PHE A 29 -14.81 -9.06 -9.61
C PHE A 29 -15.37 -10.42 -10.03
N LEU A 30 -14.52 -11.31 -10.51
CA LEU A 30 -14.85 -12.70 -10.78
C LEU A 30 -14.30 -13.62 -9.69
N PRO A 31 -15.04 -14.68 -9.32
CA PRO A 31 -14.52 -15.70 -8.41
C PRO A 31 -13.44 -16.53 -9.11
N ALA A 32 -12.31 -16.76 -8.43
CA ALA A 32 -11.31 -17.72 -8.88
C ALA A 32 -11.85 -19.15 -8.69
N LYS A 33 -12.39 -19.75 -9.76
CA LYS A 33 -12.85 -21.14 -9.74
C LYS A 33 -11.66 -22.11 -9.67
N GLN A 34 -11.90 -23.31 -9.15
CA GLN A 34 -10.95 -24.43 -9.15
C GLN A 34 -9.52 -24.09 -8.67
N GLY A 35 -9.40 -23.33 -7.56
CA GLY A 35 -8.11 -23.00 -6.95
C GLY A 35 -7.26 -21.98 -7.71
N GLY A 36 -7.84 -21.27 -8.69
CA GLY A 36 -7.12 -20.23 -9.43
C GLY A 36 -6.08 -20.74 -10.42
N THR A 37 -6.28 -21.92 -11.01
CA THR A 37 -5.40 -22.41 -12.08
C THR A 37 -5.52 -21.55 -13.34
N ALA A 38 -4.44 -21.40 -14.10
CA ALA A 38 -4.41 -20.58 -15.31
C ALA A 38 -5.54 -20.92 -16.28
N LYS A 39 -5.84 -22.21 -16.45
CA LYS A 39 -6.96 -22.69 -17.28
C LYS A 39 -8.31 -22.26 -16.73
N ALA A 40 -8.57 -22.50 -15.45
CA ALA A 40 -9.84 -22.12 -14.83
C ALA A 40 -10.07 -20.61 -14.90
N LEU A 41 -9.01 -19.81 -14.74
CA LEU A 41 -9.08 -18.36 -14.91
C LEU A 41 -9.38 -17.96 -16.35
N THR A 42 -8.70 -18.56 -17.31
CA THR A 42 -8.93 -18.32 -18.75
C THR A 42 -10.39 -18.61 -19.11
N ASP A 43 -10.89 -19.79 -18.76
CA ASP A 43 -12.27 -20.19 -19.03
C ASP A 43 -13.27 -19.21 -18.37
N THR A 44 -13.02 -18.84 -17.11
CA THR A 44 -13.89 -17.91 -16.36
C THR A 44 -13.93 -16.52 -16.99
N VAL A 45 -12.78 -15.99 -17.44
CA VAL A 45 -12.70 -14.67 -18.09
C VAL A 45 -13.38 -14.71 -19.46
N LEU A 46 -13.12 -15.73 -20.28
CA LEU A 46 -13.73 -15.86 -21.62
C LEU A 46 -15.25 -16.04 -21.54
N ASP A 47 -15.74 -16.83 -20.58
CA ASP A 47 -17.18 -17.00 -20.34
C ASP A 47 -17.83 -15.68 -19.91
N TYR A 48 -17.17 -14.95 -19.00
CA TYR A 48 -17.68 -13.67 -18.53
C TYR A 48 -17.74 -12.61 -19.65
N LEU A 49 -16.67 -12.47 -20.44
CA LEU A 49 -16.65 -11.53 -21.56
C LEU A 49 -17.78 -11.82 -22.56
N ARG A 50 -17.99 -13.10 -22.90
CA ARG A 50 -19.11 -13.52 -23.76
C ARG A 50 -20.46 -13.20 -23.14
N HIS A 51 -20.63 -13.44 -21.84
CA HIS A 51 -21.86 -13.16 -21.12
C HIS A 51 -22.22 -11.66 -21.14
N ILE A 52 -21.24 -10.77 -21.07
CA ILE A 52 -21.44 -9.32 -21.18
C ILE A 52 -21.37 -8.82 -22.64
N THR A 53 -21.45 -9.73 -23.62
CA THR A 53 -21.45 -9.43 -25.06
C THR A 53 -20.17 -8.77 -25.60
N LEU A 54 -19.06 -8.84 -24.87
CA LEU A 54 -17.75 -8.46 -25.36
C LEU A 54 -17.10 -9.64 -26.09
N ASP A 55 -16.81 -9.45 -27.38
CA ASP A 55 -16.13 -10.46 -28.18
C ASP A 55 -14.65 -10.60 -27.77
N PRO A 56 -14.22 -11.75 -27.20
CA PRO A 56 -12.84 -11.95 -26.79
C PRO A 56 -11.84 -11.90 -27.96
N LYS A 57 -12.27 -12.08 -29.21
CA LYS A 57 -11.40 -11.95 -30.40
C LYS A 57 -10.84 -10.53 -30.58
N ARG A 58 -11.47 -9.54 -29.93
CA ARG A 58 -11.06 -8.13 -29.98
C ARG A 58 -9.97 -7.79 -28.96
N ILE A 59 -9.50 -8.75 -28.16
CA ILE A 59 -8.36 -8.54 -27.26
C ILE A 59 -7.11 -8.22 -28.10
N ARG A 60 -6.51 -7.06 -27.83
CA ARG A 60 -5.28 -6.57 -28.50
C ARG A 60 -4.08 -6.42 -27.57
N GLY A 61 -4.27 -6.62 -26.27
CA GLY A 61 -3.21 -6.53 -25.28
C GLY A 61 -3.64 -7.18 -23.98
N GLN A 62 -2.65 -7.56 -23.17
CA GLN A 62 -2.85 -8.27 -21.92
C GLN A 62 -1.94 -7.65 -20.85
N GLY A 63 -2.49 -7.29 -19.68
CA GLY A 63 -1.73 -6.69 -18.58
C GLY A 63 -2.12 -7.26 -17.22
N TYR A 64 -1.16 -7.87 -16.52
CA TYR A 64 -1.33 -8.45 -15.17
C TYR A 64 0.02 -8.70 -14.48
N ASP A 65 -0.01 -9.21 -13.25
CA ASP A 65 1.19 -9.49 -12.46
C ASP A 65 2.05 -10.63 -13.03
N GLY A 66 3.27 -10.75 -12.49
CA GLY A 66 4.24 -11.78 -12.85
C GLY A 66 4.03 -13.11 -12.15
N ALA A 67 2.86 -13.38 -11.53
CA ALA A 67 2.63 -14.68 -10.90
C ALA A 67 2.71 -15.79 -11.96
N SER A 68 3.24 -16.96 -11.58
CA SER A 68 3.41 -18.10 -12.49
C SER A 68 2.11 -18.52 -13.18
N VAL A 69 0.98 -18.44 -12.48
CA VAL A 69 -0.36 -18.69 -13.03
C VAL A 69 -0.70 -17.72 -14.18
N MET A 70 -0.29 -16.46 -14.06
CA MET A 70 -0.63 -15.40 -15.02
C MET A 70 0.35 -15.36 -16.19
N SER A 71 1.64 -15.47 -15.90
CA SER A 71 2.74 -15.20 -16.84
C SER A 71 3.60 -16.42 -17.21
N GLY A 72 3.26 -17.61 -16.72
CA GLY A 72 4.04 -18.83 -16.92
C GLY A 72 4.29 -19.17 -18.38
N SER A 73 5.54 -19.50 -18.71
CA SER A 73 6.00 -19.79 -20.09
C SER A 73 5.34 -21.01 -20.74
N LYS A 74 4.79 -21.91 -19.93
CA LYS A 74 4.07 -23.12 -20.37
C LYS A 74 2.73 -23.18 -19.65
N GLY A 75 1.68 -22.71 -20.31
CA GLY A 75 0.31 -22.80 -19.79
C GLY A 75 -0.09 -21.72 -18.79
N GLY A 76 0.65 -20.61 -18.70
CA GLY A 76 0.17 -19.40 -18.03
C GLY A 76 -1.04 -18.81 -18.74
N PHE A 77 -1.83 -18.00 -18.02
CA PHE A 77 -3.00 -17.31 -18.55
C PHE A 77 -2.68 -16.54 -19.84
N ASN A 78 -1.51 -15.88 -19.91
CA ASN A 78 -1.01 -15.20 -21.11
C ASN A 78 -0.92 -16.08 -22.35
N ILE A 79 -0.39 -17.29 -22.19
CA ILE A 79 -0.25 -18.26 -23.27
C ILE A 79 -1.61 -18.81 -23.66
N LEU A 80 -2.48 -19.08 -22.69
CA LEU A 80 -3.81 -19.64 -22.95
C LEU A 80 -4.72 -18.67 -23.71
N ILE A 81 -4.74 -17.39 -23.34
CA ILE A 81 -5.45 -16.35 -24.11
C ILE A 81 -4.86 -16.22 -25.51
N SER A 82 -3.53 -16.21 -25.64
CA SER A 82 -2.87 -16.13 -26.95
C SER A 82 -3.21 -17.32 -27.85
N ASN A 83 -3.28 -18.53 -27.28
CA ASN A 83 -3.67 -19.74 -28.00
C ASN A 83 -5.14 -19.70 -28.43
N TYR A 84 -6.03 -19.25 -27.55
CA TYR A 84 -7.44 -19.03 -27.88
C TYR A 84 -7.60 -18.07 -29.06
N LEU A 85 -6.92 -16.91 -29.04
CA LEU A 85 -6.98 -15.93 -30.13
C LEU A 85 -6.51 -16.52 -31.46
N LYS A 86 -5.43 -17.32 -31.45
CA LYS A 86 -4.95 -18.03 -32.64
C LYS A 86 -5.97 -19.04 -33.16
N SER A 87 -6.60 -19.82 -32.28
CA SER A 87 -7.63 -20.80 -32.69
C SER A 87 -8.88 -20.14 -33.29
N GLU A 88 -9.17 -18.90 -32.89
CA GLU A 88 -10.29 -18.11 -33.42
C GLU A 88 -9.96 -17.33 -34.70
N GLY A 89 -8.76 -17.52 -35.27
CA GLY A 89 -8.32 -16.89 -36.51
C GLY A 89 -7.77 -15.47 -36.37
N VAL A 90 -7.45 -15.02 -35.15
CA VAL A 90 -6.88 -13.69 -34.91
C VAL A 90 -5.39 -13.68 -35.27
N THR A 91 -5.02 -12.89 -36.27
CA THR A 91 -3.64 -12.82 -36.81
C THR A 91 -2.76 -11.80 -36.10
N SER A 92 -3.34 -10.73 -35.56
CA SER A 92 -2.62 -9.73 -34.77
C SER A 92 -2.29 -10.29 -33.37
N PRO A 93 -1.04 -10.20 -32.91
CA PRO A 93 -0.68 -10.62 -31.56
C PRO A 93 -1.37 -9.73 -30.51
N ALA A 94 -1.66 -10.32 -29.35
CA ALA A 94 -2.08 -9.61 -28.15
C ALA A 94 -0.93 -9.68 -27.12
N PRO A 95 0.05 -8.76 -27.17
CA PRO A 95 1.23 -8.82 -26.31
C PRO A 95 0.86 -8.78 -24.84
N PHE A 96 1.65 -9.50 -24.04
CA PHE A 96 1.56 -9.49 -22.59
C PHE A 96 2.57 -8.49 -22.02
N VAL A 97 2.08 -7.60 -21.16
CA VAL A 97 2.86 -6.58 -20.45
C VAL A 97 2.80 -6.88 -18.95
N HIS A 98 3.97 -7.01 -18.32
CA HIS A 98 4.07 -7.16 -16.88
C HIS A 98 3.63 -5.88 -16.15
N CYS A 99 2.89 -6.04 -15.06
CA CYS A 99 2.47 -4.92 -14.23
C CYS A 99 3.68 -4.16 -13.65
N ALA A 100 3.92 -2.94 -14.13
CA ALA A 100 5.05 -2.11 -13.70
C ALA A 100 5.01 -1.80 -12.19
N SER A 101 3.84 -1.59 -11.62
CA SER A 101 3.69 -1.34 -10.17
C SER A 101 4.02 -2.58 -9.32
N HIS A 102 3.77 -3.79 -9.85
CA HIS A 102 4.21 -5.03 -9.22
C HIS A 102 5.73 -5.16 -9.28
N ASN A 103 6.35 -4.89 -10.43
CA ASN A 103 7.81 -4.92 -10.60
C ASN A 103 8.52 -3.92 -9.66
N LEU A 104 8.00 -2.70 -9.55
CA LEU A 104 8.51 -1.71 -8.59
C LEU A 104 8.45 -2.26 -7.17
N ASN A 105 7.33 -2.89 -6.78
CA ASN A 105 7.17 -3.47 -5.45
C ASN A 105 8.13 -4.64 -5.21
N LEU A 106 8.44 -5.46 -6.21
CA LEU A 106 9.44 -6.54 -6.11
C LEU A 106 10.84 -5.98 -5.88
N VAL A 107 11.28 -5.01 -6.69
CA VAL A 107 12.59 -4.37 -6.54
C VAL A 107 12.74 -3.73 -5.15
N LEU A 108 11.67 -3.13 -4.62
CA LEU A 108 11.68 -2.54 -3.29
C LEU A 108 11.75 -3.58 -2.16
N ASN A 109 11.07 -4.73 -2.31
CA ASN A 109 11.23 -5.85 -1.37
C ASN A 109 12.70 -6.28 -1.32
N ASP A 110 13.29 -6.58 -2.48
CA ASP A 110 14.66 -7.08 -2.58
C ASP A 110 15.68 -6.06 -2.02
N ALA A 111 15.48 -4.77 -2.32
CA ALA A 111 16.35 -3.69 -1.84
C ALA A 111 16.30 -3.50 -0.32
N VAL A 112 15.15 -3.75 0.31
CA VAL A 112 15.03 -3.68 1.77
C VAL A 112 15.57 -4.96 2.41
N GLU A 113 15.28 -6.12 1.84
CA GLU A 113 15.71 -7.41 2.37
C GLU A 113 17.24 -7.58 2.40
N CYS A 114 17.96 -6.84 1.56
CA CYS A 114 19.43 -6.84 1.59
C CYS A 114 20.04 -5.85 2.61
N ASN A 115 19.23 -5.04 3.29
CA ASN A 115 19.70 -4.00 4.22
C ASN A 115 19.16 -4.22 5.65
N ALA A 116 20.06 -4.60 6.56
CA ALA A 116 19.71 -4.90 7.96
C ALA A 116 19.10 -3.69 8.71
N ASP A 117 19.59 -2.48 8.46
CA ASP A 117 19.05 -1.27 9.12
C ASP A 117 17.61 -0.99 8.71
N SER A 118 17.29 -1.22 7.44
CA SER A 118 15.95 -1.08 6.88
C SER A 118 15.01 -2.13 7.45
N ILE A 119 15.45 -3.38 7.52
CA ILE A 119 14.68 -4.47 8.17
C ILE A 119 14.40 -4.12 9.63
N ASN A 120 15.43 -3.70 10.38
CA ASN A 120 15.31 -3.34 11.79
C ASN A 120 14.36 -2.16 11.98
N PHE A 121 14.45 -1.13 11.13
CA PHE A 121 13.57 0.02 11.14
C PHE A 121 12.10 -0.37 10.95
N PHE A 122 11.77 -1.14 9.91
CA PHE A 122 10.38 -1.56 9.69
C PHE A 122 9.89 -2.53 10.77
N SER A 123 10.77 -3.36 11.33
CA SER A 123 10.44 -4.20 12.48
C SER A 123 10.07 -3.37 13.71
N ASP A 124 10.82 -2.31 14.00
CA ASP A 124 10.52 -1.39 15.10
C ASP A 124 9.17 -0.67 14.90
N LEU A 125 8.86 -0.21 13.68
CA LEU A 125 7.57 0.41 13.38
C LEU A 125 6.40 -0.56 13.61
N GLU A 126 6.55 -1.82 13.19
CA GLU A 126 5.54 -2.86 13.38
C GLU A 126 5.39 -3.20 14.87
N GLU A 127 6.46 -3.21 15.65
CA GLU A 127 6.41 -3.42 17.10
C GLU A 127 5.68 -2.28 17.82
N ILE A 128 5.98 -1.01 17.47
CA ILE A 128 5.28 0.18 17.98
C ILE A 128 3.78 0.08 17.66
N TYR A 129 3.44 -0.18 16.40
CA TYR A 129 2.04 -0.32 15.97
C TYR A 129 1.32 -1.40 16.78
N ASN A 130 1.93 -2.59 16.89
CA ASN A 130 1.34 -3.72 17.59
C ASN A 130 1.20 -3.47 19.09
N PHE A 131 2.16 -2.78 19.71
CA PHE A 131 2.07 -2.46 21.13
C PHE A 131 0.85 -1.60 21.44
N PHE A 132 0.64 -0.51 20.70
CA PHE A 132 -0.48 0.38 20.95
C PHE A 132 -1.84 -0.22 20.52
N ASN A 133 -1.93 -0.83 19.33
CA ASN A 133 -3.21 -1.32 18.80
C ASN A 133 -3.71 -2.62 19.45
N LYS A 134 -2.85 -3.37 20.16
CA LYS A 134 -3.28 -4.55 20.93
C LYS A 134 -4.03 -4.20 22.22
N SER A 135 -4.11 -2.92 22.61
CA SER A 135 -4.85 -2.48 23.79
C SER A 135 -5.68 -1.24 23.53
N ILE A 136 -6.98 -1.34 23.81
CA ILE A 136 -7.93 -0.22 23.71
C ILE A 136 -7.49 0.91 24.66
N ASN A 137 -7.04 0.56 25.87
CA ASN A 137 -6.60 1.55 26.86
C ASN A 137 -5.36 2.31 26.39
N ARG A 138 -4.36 1.62 25.82
CA ARG A 138 -3.15 2.28 25.28
C ARG A 138 -3.47 3.14 24.06
N THR A 139 -4.38 2.69 23.20
CA THR A 139 -4.85 3.48 22.06
C THR A 139 -5.59 4.73 22.52
N ALA A 140 -6.47 4.62 23.52
CA ALA A 140 -7.18 5.75 24.10
C ALA A 140 -6.22 6.75 24.78
N GLU A 141 -5.28 6.24 25.57
CA GLU A 141 -4.26 7.06 26.24
C GLU A 141 -3.40 7.81 25.22
N LEU A 142 -2.94 7.11 24.17
CA LEU A 142 -2.24 7.72 23.06
C LEU A 142 -3.11 8.81 22.39
N ASN A 143 -4.38 8.55 22.08
CA ASN A 143 -5.25 9.54 21.43
C ASN A 143 -5.55 10.76 22.31
N SER A 144 -5.58 10.59 23.64
CA SER A 144 -5.72 11.68 24.60
C SER A 144 -4.44 12.47 24.86
N ALA A 145 -3.26 11.87 24.60
CA ALA A 145 -1.98 12.55 24.76
C ALA A 145 -1.93 13.74 23.81
N THR A 146 -1.80 14.95 24.35
CA THR A 146 -1.63 16.18 23.58
C THR A 146 -0.19 16.61 23.83
N SER A 147 0.50 17.11 22.81
CA SER A 147 1.90 17.57 22.85
C SER A 147 2.10 18.82 23.74
N VAL A 148 1.54 18.80 24.95
CA VAL A 148 1.53 19.90 25.92
C VAL A 148 2.64 19.73 26.96
N ASP A 149 3.24 18.54 27.08
CA ASP A 149 4.39 18.35 27.96
C ASP A 149 5.69 18.46 27.14
N ASN A 150 6.04 19.70 26.80
CA ASN A 150 7.31 20.06 26.18
C ASN A 150 8.48 19.73 27.14
N SER A 151 9.08 18.55 27.01
CA SER A 151 10.51 18.46 27.29
C SER A 151 11.23 19.17 26.15
N ALA A 152 12.23 20.00 26.48
CA ALA A 152 13.02 20.72 25.47
C ALA A 152 13.59 19.76 24.40
N GLU A 153 13.95 18.54 24.82
CA GLU A 153 14.42 17.46 23.94
C GLU A 153 13.39 17.03 22.89
N LEU A 154 12.12 16.86 23.27
CA LEU A 154 11.05 16.52 22.33
C LEU A 154 10.78 17.65 21.34
N SER A 155 10.91 18.90 21.78
CA SER A 155 10.76 20.06 20.90
C SER A 155 11.86 20.10 19.84
N VAL A 156 13.11 19.82 20.22
CA VAL A 156 14.26 19.78 19.30
C VAL A 156 14.12 18.64 18.30
N ILE A 157 13.65 17.45 18.72
CA ILE A 157 13.44 16.32 17.80
C ILE A 157 12.31 16.62 16.83
N ASN A 158 11.20 17.20 17.29
CA ASN A 158 10.09 17.59 16.42
C ASN A 158 10.52 18.72 15.46
N GLU A 159 11.26 19.71 15.93
CA GLU A 159 11.80 20.80 15.10
C GLU A 159 12.80 20.27 14.07
N PHE A 160 13.67 19.34 14.45
CA PHE A 160 14.56 18.66 13.50
C PHE A 160 13.77 17.88 12.45
N MET A 161 12.78 17.09 12.88
CA MET A 161 11.88 16.32 12.02
C MET A 161 11.08 17.20 11.04
N ASP A 162 10.66 18.40 11.46
CA ASP A 162 9.90 19.36 10.67
C ASP A 162 10.81 20.20 9.75
N SER A 163 12.02 20.58 10.21
CA SER A 163 12.98 21.38 9.43
C SER A 163 13.41 20.67 8.15
N VAL A 164 13.59 19.34 8.20
CA VAL A 164 14.01 18.53 7.05
C VAL A 164 12.89 18.31 6.02
N VAL A 165 11.64 18.71 6.34
CA VAL A 165 10.44 18.54 5.49
C VAL A 165 10.13 19.78 4.64
N SER A 166 10.70 20.94 4.98
CA SER A 166 10.32 22.23 4.38
C SER A 166 10.59 22.40 2.86
N ASP A 167 11.18 21.40 2.18
CA ASP A 167 11.40 21.42 0.73
C ASP A 167 10.33 20.69 -0.12
N SER A 168 9.32 20.01 0.47
CA SER A 168 8.42 19.14 -0.32
C SER A 168 6.91 19.38 -0.25
N ASP A 169 6.42 20.35 0.51
CA ASP A 169 4.96 20.50 0.69
C ASP A 169 4.35 21.59 -0.20
N ASN A 170 4.07 21.22 -1.44
CA ASN A 170 2.90 21.76 -2.15
C ASN A 170 2.35 20.74 -3.15
N SER A 171 1.70 19.69 -2.67
CA SER A 171 0.73 18.95 -3.48
C SER A 171 -0.33 18.31 -2.62
N ASP A 172 -1.56 18.64 -2.99
CA ASP A 172 -2.84 18.37 -2.37
C ASP A 172 -3.08 16.95 -1.85
N ASP A 173 -3.93 16.96 -0.83
CA ASP A 173 -4.72 15.89 -0.24
C ASP A 173 -5.50 15.08 -1.30
N THR A 174 -4.85 14.17 -2.02
CA THR A 174 -5.56 13.16 -2.82
C THR A 174 -6.07 12.04 -1.92
N SER A 175 -7.18 12.34 -1.24
CA SER A 175 -8.11 11.35 -0.75
C SER A 175 -8.66 10.52 -1.93
N ILE A 176 -8.17 9.30 -2.09
CA ILE A 176 -8.84 8.30 -2.92
C ILE A 176 -10.14 7.92 -2.21
N ASN A 177 -11.22 8.48 -2.73
CA ASN A 177 -12.59 8.29 -2.27
C ASN A 177 -13.05 6.85 -2.54
N SER A 178 -12.99 5.97 -1.54
CA SER A 178 -13.81 4.75 -1.53
C SER A 178 -15.19 5.13 -0.98
N GLY A 179 -16.18 5.21 -1.88
CA GLY A 179 -17.51 5.71 -1.57
C GLY A 179 -18.17 5.05 -0.35
N SER A 180 -18.61 5.88 0.58
CA SER A 180 -19.73 5.63 1.49
C SER A 180 -20.36 6.97 1.83
N ILE A 181 -21.57 7.19 1.32
CA ILE A 181 -22.36 8.40 1.54
C ILE A 181 -22.90 8.38 2.97
N THR A 182 -22.52 9.36 3.80
CA THR A 182 -23.33 9.95 4.89
C THR A 182 -22.77 11.33 5.31
N PRO A 183 -23.58 12.21 5.92
CA PRO A 183 -23.63 13.62 5.53
C PRO A 183 -22.60 14.55 6.20
N LYS A 184 -22.27 15.60 5.43
CA LYS A 184 -21.37 16.72 5.74
C LYS A 184 -21.60 17.34 7.13
N ARG A 185 -20.53 17.46 7.93
CA ARG A 185 -20.39 18.44 9.03
C ARG A 185 -19.13 19.29 8.84
N LYS A 186 -19.31 20.58 9.15
CA LYS A 186 -18.45 21.76 8.95
C LYS A 186 -16.98 21.61 9.38
N ARG A 187 -16.10 22.28 8.61
CA ARG A 187 -14.69 22.61 8.89
C ARG A 187 -14.48 23.11 10.34
N ARG A 188 -13.46 22.58 11.01
CA ARG A 188 -12.66 23.27 12.04
C ARG A 188 -11.19 22.90 11.85
N ASN A 189 -10.33 23.91 11.81
CA ASN A 189 -8.87 23.79 11.86
C ASN A 189 -8.45 23.05 13.14
N GLY A 190 -7.87 21.87 12.95
CA GLY A 190 -7.09 21.12 13.92
C GLY A 190 -6.35 20.07 13.12
N LYS A 191 -5.01 20.02 13.18
CA LYS A 191 -4.24 18.93 12.56
C LYS A 191 -4.80 17.62 13.11
N ASN A 192 -5.57 16.88 12.32
CA ASN A 192 -6.11 15.59 12.74
C ASN A 192 -4.92 14.67 13.02
N LYS A 193 -4.75 14.26 14.28
CA LYS A 193 -3.65 13.36 14.67
C LYS A 193 -3.74 12.07 13.85
N LEU A 194 -2.64 11.71 13.18
CA LEU A 194 -2.60 10.52 12.34
C LEU A 194 -2.66 9.25 13.20
N THR A 195 -3.70 8.44 13.03
CA THR A 195 -3.76 7.13 13.68
C THR A 195 -2.62 6.23 13.20
N LEU A 196 -1.98 5.51 14.11
CA LEU A 196 -0.97 4.49 13.76
C LEU A 196 -1.53 3.48 12.76
N LYS A 197 -0.73 3.13 11.76
CA LYS A 197 -1.11 2.20 10.69
C LYS A 197 -0.22 0.98 10.69
N LYS A 198 -0.82 -0.19 10.47
CA LYS A 198 -0.08 -1.44 10.26
C LYS A 198 0.73 -1.34 8.98
N LEU A 199 1.92 -1.92 8.94
CA LEU A 199 2.65 -2.04 7.69
C LEU A 199 1.89 -2.96 6.73
N CYS A 200 1.74 -2.53 5.49
CA CYS A 200 1.27 -3.42 4.44
C CYS A 200 2.39 -4.36 4.02
N ALA A 201 2.17 -5.67 4.19
CA ALA A 201 3.15 -6.68 3.80
C ALA A 201 3.44 -6.64 2.29
N THR A 202 2.40 -6.42 1.47
CA THR A 202 2.48 -6.64 0.02
C THR A 202 2.54 -5.37 -0.83
N ARG A 203 2.29 -4.18 -0.28
CA ARG A 203 2.30 -2.90 -1.03
C ARG A 203 3.16 -1.84 -0.36
N TRP A 204 4.40 -1.71 -0.82
CA TRP A 204 5.40 -0.80 -0.28
C TRP A 204 4.99 0.67 -0.31
N SER A 205 4.36 1.14 -1.39
CA SER A 205 3.89 2.51 -1.52
C SER A 205 2.91 2.94 -0.41
N SER A 206 2.22 1.99 0.23
CA SER A 206 1.29 2.27 1.33
C SER A 206 1.96 2.35 2.72
N ARG A 207 3.20 1.88 2.87
CA ARG A 207 3.93 1.89 4.16
C ARG A 207 4.28 3.31 4.63
N ILE A 208 4.25 4.29 3.72
CA ILE A 208 4.41 5.71 4.04
C ILE A 208 3.44 6.18 5.12
N ASN A 209 2.22 5.62 5.15
CA ASN A 209 1.21 5.99 6.14
C ASN A 209 1.63 5.58 7.55
N SER A 210 2.32 4.45 7.70
CA SER A 210 2.87 4.00 8.99
C SER A 210 4.03 4.88 9.44
N VAL A 211 4.95 5.21 8.52
CA VAL A 211 6.08 6.11 8.78
C VAL A 211 5.58 7.49 9.23
N ARG A 212 4.70 8.11 8.44
CA ARG A 212 4.09 9.41 8.75
C ARG A 212 3.34 9.38 10.07
N ALA A 213 2.56 8.32 10.35
CA ALA A 213 1.82 8.24 11.61
C ALA A 213 2.74 8.17 12.83
N VAL A 214 3.84 7.41 12.77
CA VAL A 214 4.83 7.36 13.87
C VAL A 214 5.57 8.70 13.99
N LYS A 215 6.03 9.28 12.87
CA LYS A 215 6.72 10.58 12.85
C LYS A 215 5.86 11.70 13.45
N ASN A 216 4.63 11.86 12.97
CA ASN A 216 3.72 12.93 13.43
C ASN A 216 3.29 12.77 14.90
N ARG A 217 3.42 11.56 15.46
CA ARG A 217 3.04 11.25 16.84
C ARG A 217 4.22 10.91 17.72
N TYR A 218 5.43 11.21 17.27
CA TYR A 218 6.65 10.74 17.90
C TYR A 218 6.74 11.19 19.37
N GLY A 219 6.43 12.47 19.65
CA GLY A 219 6.36 12.99 21.03
C GLY A 219 5.26 12.35 21.88
N ASP A 220 4.04 12.20 21.34
CA ASP A 220 2.94 11.53 22.05
C ASP A 220 3.31 10.08 22.41
N LEU A 221 3.93 9.36 21.47
CA LEU A 221 4.36 7.98 21.65
C LEU A 221 5.42 7.88 22.75
N LEU A 222 6.44 8.74 22.73
CA LEU A 222 7.48 8.79 23.76
C LEU A 222 6.88 9.09 25.14
N HIS A 223 6.00 10.10 25.23
CA HIS A 223 5.34 10.45 26.48
C HIS A 223 4.55 9.27 27.07
N VAL A 224 3.71 8.62 26.26
CA VAL A 224 2.90 7.48 26.75
C VAL A 224 3.78 6.29 27.10
N LEU A 225 4.81 5.98 26.31
CA LEU A 225 5.75 4.92 26.65
C LEU A 225 6.51 5.23 27.95
N ASN A 226 6.89 6.49 28.17
CA ASN A 226 7.53 6.93 29.41
C ASN A 226 6.60 6.73 30.61
N LYS A 227 5.36 7.21 30.52
CA LYS A 227 4.36 7.03 31.56
C LYS A 227 4.07 5.56 31.85
N LEU A 228 4.04 4.70 30.82
CA LEU A 228 3.82 3.26 30.99
C LEU A 228 5.03 2.55 31.61
N LYS A 229 6.26 2.98 31.33
CA LYS A 229 7.47 2.37 31.91
C LYS A 229 7.63 2.70 33.40
N GLU A 230 7.08 3.84 33.85
CA GLU A 230 7.15 4.30 35.24
C GLU A 230 6.11 3.63 36.15
N LYS A 231 5.08 2.99 35.58
CA LYS A 231 4.09 2.22 36.37
C LYS A 231 4.77 1.02 37.02
N LYS A 232 4.70 0.95 38.36
CA LYS A 232 5.20 -0.17 39.17
C LYS A 232 4.01 -0.94 39.75
N GLY A 233 3.94 -2.25 39.50
CA GLY A 233 2.96 -3.17 40.07
C GLY A 233 3.43 -4.64 39.94
N LYS A 234 2.63 -5.62 40.34
CA LYS A 234 2.94 -7.06 40.11
C LYS A 234 2.29 -7.63 38.84
N ASP A 235 1.14 -7.07 38.45
CA ASP A 235 0.41 -7.50 37.25
C ASP A 235 0.90 -6.71 36.02
N ASN A 236 1.23 -7.38 34.91
CA ASN A 236 1.71 -6.79 33.65
C ASN A 236 3.18 -6.35 33.57
N ALA A 237 4.09 -6.92 34.37
CA ALA A 237 5.54 -6.67 34.28
C ALA A 237 6.10 -6.77 32.84
N LYS A 238 5.67 -7.79 32.08
CA LYS A 238 6.06 -7.97 30.67
C LYS A 238 5.62 -6.81 29.77
N GLU A 239 4.53 -6.12 30.09
CA GLU A 239 4.07 -4.97 29.30
C GLU A 239 4.91 -3.72 29.58
N TRP A 240 5.30 -3.49 30.82
CA TRP A 240 6.15 -2.34 31.17
C TRP A 240 7.57 -2.51 30.66
N ASP A 241 8.13 -3.72 30.71
CA ASP A 241 9.42 -4.02 30.08
C ASP A 241 9.37 -3.75 28.58
N LYS A 242 8.28 -4.15 27.91
CA LYS A 242 8.07 -3.82 26.49
C LYS A 242 7.95 -2.32 26.26
N ALA A 243 7.22 -1.60 27.10
CA ALA A 243 7.13 -0.15 27.01
C ALA A 243 8.50 0.52 27.16
N GLY A 244 9.31 0.07 28.13
CA GLY A 244 10.68 0.54 28.34
C GLY A 244 11.63 0.21 27.19
N ASN A 245 11.49 -0.97 26.59
CA ASN A 245 12.23 -1.37 25.40
C ASN A 245 11.89 -0.48 24.20
N LEU A 246 10.59 -0.28 23.93
CA LEU A 246 10.12 0.61 22.87
C LEU A 246 10.54 2.06 23.11
N HIS A 247 10.47 2.55 24.35
CA HIS A 247 10.95 3.89 24.71
C HIS A 247 12.43 4.05 24.37
N ARG A 248 13.28 3.06 24.72
CA ARG A 248 14.70 3.08 24.38
C ARG A 248 14.93 3.04 22.87
N LYS A 249 14.23 2.16 22.14
CA LYS A 249 14.30 2.08 20.68
C LYS A 249 13.91 3.39 20.02
N MET A 250 12.85 4.04 20.50
CA MET A 250 12.40 5.32 19.96
C MET A 250 13.45 6.41 20.16
N ASN A 251 14.12 6.47 21.32
CA ASN A 251 15.19 7.44 21.59
C ASN A 251 16.52 7.17 20.85
N ARG A 252 16.60 6.11 20.03
CA ARG A 252 17.77 5.88 19.18
C ARG A 252 17.79 6.91 18.05
N PHE A 253 18.92 7.60 17.90
CA PHE A 253 19.11 8.57 16.81
C PHE A 253 18.91 7.92 15.44
N GLU A 254 19.32 6.66 15.31
CA GLU A 254 19.15 5.85 14.11
C GLU A 254 17.67 5.74 13.70
N LEU A 255 16.73 5.60 14.64
CA LEU A 255 15.30 5.52 14.32
C LEU A 255 14.78 6.86 13.78
N VAL A 256 15.21 7.97 14.39
CA VAL A 256 14.79 9.32 13.98
C VAL A 256 15.27 9.62 12.55
N ILE A 257 16.54 9.33 12.25
CA ILE A 257 17.09 9.50 10.91
C ILE A 257 16.39 8.58 9.90
N MET A 258 16.14 7.33 10.26
CA MET A 258 15.43 6.40 9.37
C MET A 258 13.99 6.84 9.11
N LEU A 259 13.27 7.42 10.09
CA LEU A 259 11.94 8.00 9.86
C LEU A 259 11.97 9.09 8.79
N ILE A 260 12.97 9.97 8.82
CA ILE A 260 13.14 11.05 7.85
C ILE A 260 13.51 10.52 6.46
N ILE A 261 14.49 9.63 6.39
CA ILE A 261 14.96 9.05 5.12
C ILE A 261 13.82 8.28 4.45
N TRP A 262 13.16 7.39 5.19
CA TRP A 262 12.09 6.56 4.65
C TRP A 262 10.83 7.35 4.30
N GLU A 263 10.52 8.45 4.98
CA GLU A 263 9.43 9.32 4.56
C GLU A 263 9.70 9.91 3.16
N LYS A 264 10.91 10.43 2.92
CA LYS A 264 11.28 10.99 1.60
C LYS A 264 11.27 9.91 0.52
N LEU A 265 11.91 8.77 0.78
CA LEU A 265 11.96 7.66 -0.17
C LEU A 265 10.57 7.10 -0.49
N LEU A 266 9.74 6.84 0.54
CA LEU A 266 8.41 6.30 0.31
C LEU A 266 7.46 7.32 -0.33
N THR A 267 7.70 8.63 -0.15
CA THR A 267 6.95 9.67 -0.89
C THR A 267 7.23 9.56 -2.38
N ALA A 268 8.50 9.49 -2.77
CA ALA A 268 8.87 9.29 -4.18
C ALA A 268 8.33 7.97 -4.75
N ILE A 269 8.40 6.88 -3.98
CA ILE A 269 7.83 5.58 -4.37
C ILE A 269 6.31 5.64 -4.52
N GLN A 270 5.61 6.36 -3.64
CA GLN A 270 4.16 6.51 -3.73
C GLN A 270 3.76 7.28 -4.98
N ILE A 271 4.47 8.35 -5.31
CA ILE A 271 4.27 9.14 -6.54
C ILE A 271 4.51 8.25 -7.76
N ALA A 272 5.68 7.60 -7.84
CA ALA A 272 6.00 6.70 -8.96
C ALA A 272 4.98 5.57 -9.09
N SER A 273 4.54 4.97 -7.98
CA SER A 273 3.50 3.94 -7.98
C SER A 273 2.15 4.45 -8.47
N ALA A 274 1.78 5.70 -8.16
CA ALA A 274 0.55 6.32 -8.63
C ALA A 274 0.62 6.63 -10.12
N ASP A 275 1.75 7.15 -10.60
CA ASP A 275 1.98 7.42 -12.01
C ASP A 275 1.93 6.15 -12.85
N LEU A 276 2.58 5.07 -12.39
CA LEU A 276 2.57 3.74 -13.01
C LEU A 276 1.17 3.10 -13.10
N GLN A 277 0.25 3.53 -12.24
CA GLN A 277 -1.15 3.07 -12.24
C GLN A 277 -2.07 4.05 -12.96
N SER A 278 -1.56 5.23 -13.33
CA SER A 278 -2.34 6.24 -14.01
C SER A 278 -2.62 5.82 -15.45
N MET A 279 -3.79 6.20 -15.94
CA MET A 279 -4.20 5.95 -17.32
C MET A 279 -3.40 6.78 -18.34
N LYS A 280 -2.63 7.78 -17.87
CA LYS A 280 -1.89 8.74 -18.71
C LYS A 280 -0.60 8.17 -19.31
N ILE A 281 -0.18 6.97 -18.92
CA ILE A 281 0.96 6.31 -19.55
C ILE A 281 0.54 5.91 -20.96
N ARG A 282 0.85 6.80 -21.91
CA ARG A 282 0.87 6.50 -23.34
C ARG A 282 1.97 5.47 -23.54
N GLU A 283 1.61 4.21 -23.71
CA GLU A 283 2.49 3.30 -24.42
C GLU A 283 2.78 3.98 -25.77
N GLY A 284 4.07 4.13 -26.09
CA GLY A 284 4.51 4.83 -27.29
C GLY A 284 3.88 4.23 -28.55
N PRO A 285 3.94 4.93 -29.69
CA PRO A 285 3.37 4.42 -30.93
C PRO A 285 3.91 3.01 -31.22
N VAL A 286 2.98 2.05 -31.34
CA VAL A 286 3.23 0.69 -31.86
C VAL A 286 3.43 0.77 -33.37
#